data_AF-A0AAW5CRF8-F1
#
_entry.id   AF-A0AAW5CRF8-F1
#
_cell.length_a   1.000
_cell.length_b   1.000
_cell.length_c   1.000
_cell.angle_alpha   90.00
_cell.angle_beta   90.00
_cell.angle_gamma   90.00
#
_symmetry.space_group_name_H-M   'P 1'
#
loop_
_entity.id
_entity.type
_entity.pdbx_description
1 polymer ?
#
loop_
_entity_poly.entity_id
_entity_poly.type
_entity_poly.pdbx_seq_one_letter_code
_entity_poly.pdbx_strand_id
1 'polypeptide(L)'
;MSQNESVNFFMRVVKERHKDLITNIDKLYISLVSENKEEKVTANEVALDSANTLSSFLSESDTPHWLIDLKSRLNWYVANHAKHNNGNKVLIDKLIELNHQIHNHKWTLDHEPTNDSYNFDEIYERFKSASKLPELFDILIDTLEKMIASGEIDSIKTVTGLQ
;
A
#
# COMPACT_ATOMS: atom_id res chain seq x y z
N MET A 1 2.72 -22.59 -15.34
CA MET A 1 1.30 -22.46 -14.95
C MET A 1 1.06 -22.46 -13.43
N SER A 2 1.94 -22.99 -12.55
CA SER A 2 1.71 -22.98 -11.08
C SER A 2 2.09 -21.69 -10.36
N GLN A 3 3.01 -20.88 -10.90
CA GLN A 3 3.48 -19.64 -10.25
C GLN A 3 2.36 -18.62 -10.03
N ASN A 4 1.33 -18.62 -10.88
CA ASN A 4 0.24 -17.65 -10.81
C ASN A 4 -0.80 -18.03 -9.73
N GLU A 5 -1.02 -19.31 -9.47
CA GLU A 5 -2.06 -19.78 -8.54
C GLU A 5 -1.65 -19.61 -7.07
N SER A 6 -0.39 -19.93 -6.73
CA SER A 6 0.15 -19.70 -5.38
C SER A 6 0.22 -18.21 -5.03
N VAL A 7 0.54 -17.37 -6.02
CA VAL A 7 0.60 -15.91 -5.88
C VAL A 7 -0.81 -15.32 -5.72
N ASN A 8 -1.80 -15.79 -6.49
CA ASN A 8 -3.20 -15.38 -6.31
C ASN A 8 -3.77 -15.83 -4.96
N PHE A 9 -3.41 -17.04 -4.49
CA PHE A 9 -3.78 -17.53 -3.17
C PHE A 9 -3.19 -16.64 -2.07
N PHE A 10 -1.89 -16.33 -2.15
CA PHE A 10 -1.21 -15.45 -1.20
C PHE A 10 -1.87 -14.07 -1.15
N MET A 11 -2.17 -13.45 -2.30
CA MET A 11 -2.84 -12.16 -2.34
C MET A 11 -4.25 -12.18 -1.79
N ARG A 12 -4.98 -13.29 -1.98
CA ARG A 12 -6.29 -13.45 -1.34
C ARG A 12 -6.15 -13.45 0.17
N VAL A 13 -5.17 -14.18 0.72
CA VAL A 13 -4.90 -14.21 2.15
C VAL A 13 -4.51 -12.82 2.67
N VAL A 14 -3.61 -12.10 1.99
CA VAL A 14 -3.22 -10.74 2.40
C VAL A 14 -4.43 -9.79 2.41
N LYS A 15 -5.29 -9.84 1.37
CA LYS A 15 -6.51 -9.02 1.32
C LYS A 15 -7.51 -9.37 2.42
N GLU A 16 -7.68 -10.67 2.71
CA GLU A 16 -8.52 -11.13 3.82
C GLU A 16 -7.99 -10.60 5.16
N ARG A 17 -6.68 -10.73 5.42
CA ARG A 17 -6.05 -10.19 6.64
C ARG A 17 -6.11 -8.68 6.74
N HIS A 18 -5.98 -7.98 5.62
CA HIS A 18 -6.15 -6.53 5.59
C HIS A 18 -7.59 -6.12 5.93
N LYS A 19 -8.59 -6.85 5.43
CA LYS A 19 -10.00 -6.63 5.79
C LYS A 19 -10.28 -6.94 7.26
N ASP A 20 -9.67 -8.00 7.80
CA ASP A 20 -9.73 -8.33 9.23
C ASP A 20 -9.17 -7.18 10.08
N LEU A 21 -8.01 -6.64 9.68
CA LEU A 21 -7.38 -5.49 10.33
C LEU A 21 -8.31 -4.26 10.32
N ILE A 22 -8.88 -3.90 9.18
CA ILE A 22 -9.82 -2.77 9.07
C ILE A 22 -11.00 -2.96 10.03
N THR A 23 -11.59 -4.16 10.04
CA THR A 23 -12.73 -4.48 10.92
C THR A 23 -12.36 -4.32 12.40
N ASN A 24 -11.14 -4.69 12.79
CA ASN A 24 -10.68 -4.57 14.17
C ASN A 24 -10.30 -3.14 14.54
N ILE A 25 -9.83 -2.33 13.59
CA ILE A 25 -9.64 -0.89 13.78
C ILE A 25 -10.99 -0.17 13.95
N ASP A 26 -12.02 -0.55 13.19
CA ASP A 26 -13.37 -0.01 13.35
C ASP A 26 -13.96 -0.33 14.73
N LYS A 27 -13.77 -1.57 15.20
CA LYS A 27 -14.14 -1.95 16.58
C LYS A 27 -13.34 -1.17 17.62
N LEU A 28 -12.06 -0.91 17.37
CA LEU A 28 -11.24 -0.08 18.24
C LEU A 28 -11.77 1.36 18.30
N TYR A 29 -12.18 1.97 17.18
CA TYR A 29 -12.82 3.29 17.20
C TYR A 29 -14.05 3.32 18.09
N ILE A 30 -14.94 2.33 17.97
CA ILE A 30 -16.15 2.24 18.80
C ILE A 30 -15.78 2.08 20.28
N SER A 31 -14.82 1.21 20.59
CA SER A 31 -14.34 0.97 21.96
C SER A 31 -13.65 2.18 22.58
N LEU A 32 -12.89 2.96 21.80
CA LEU A 32 -12.23 4.18 22.29
C LEU A 32 -13.22 5.26 22.74
N VAL A 33 -14.44 5.25 22.19
CA VAL A 33 -15.55 6.14 22.58
C VAL A 33 -16.27 5.63 23.84
N SER A 34 -16.19 4.35 24.18
CA SER A 34 -16.79 3.80 25.40
C SER A 34 -16.08 4.33 26.66
N GLU A 35 -16.68 4.26 27.85
CA GLU A 35 -16.01 4.67 29.09
C GLU A 35 -15.17 3.55 29.72
N ASN A 36 -15.25 2.34 29.18
CA ASN A 36 -14.60 1.16 29.75
C ASN A 36 -13.11 1.12 29.36
N LYS A 37 -12.22 1.24 30.35
CA LYS A 37 -10.77 1.23 30.13
C LYS A 37 -10.24 -0.14 29.72
N GLU A 38 -10.78 -1.23 30.28
CA GLU A 38 -10.33 -2.58 29.95
C GLU A 38 -10.71 -2.94 28.52
N GLU A 39 -11.94 -2.60 28.12
CA GLU A 39 -12.44 -2.82 26.76
C GLU A 39 -11.55 -2.16 25.69
N LYS A 40 -11.06 -0.94 25.97
CA LYS A 40 -10.14 -0.22 25.07
C LYS A 40 -8.80 -0.90 24.91
N VAL A 41 -8.24 -1.38 26.02
CA VAL A 41 -6.95 -2.07 26.00
C VAL A 41 -7.09 -3.38 25.24
N THR A 42 -8.12 -4.17 25.53
CA THR A 42 -8.40 -5.41 24.81
C THR A 42 -8.65 -5.17 23.32
N ALA A 43 -9.45 -4.16 22.95
CA ALA A 43 -9.68 -3.82 21.54
C ALA A 43 -8.39 -3.39 20.84
N ASN A 44 -7.51 -2.65 21.52
CA ASN A 44 -6.23 -2.21 20.99
C ASN A 44 -5.25 -3.38 20.83
N GLU A 45 -5.22 -4.32 21.78
CA GLU A 45 -4.44 -5.55 21.68
C GLU A 45 -4.89 -6.42 20.51
N VAL A 46 -6.20 -6.57 20.30
CA VAL A 46 -6.76 -7.30 19.15
C VAL A 46 -6.37 -6.64 17.82
N ALA A 47 -6.44 -5.30 17.74
CA ALA A 47 -6.00 -4.56 16.56
C ALA A 47 -4.49 -4.71 16.31
N LEU A 48 -3.69 -4.69 17.38
CA LEU A 48 -2.23 -4.88 17.31
C LEU A 48 -1.86 -6.28 16.84
N ASP A 49 -2.53 -7.31 17.37
CA ASP A 49 -2.32 -8.70 16.97
C ASP A 49 -2.68 -8.91 15.48
N SER A 50 -3.77 -8.28 15.02
CA SER A 50 -4.16 -8.29 13.61
C SER A 50 -3.12 -7.61 12.72
N ALA A 51 -2.56 -6.48 13.17
CA ALA A 51 -1.51 -5.76 12.44
C ALA A 51 -0.19 -6.55 12.39
N ASN A 52 0.15 -7.24 13.48
CA ASN A 52 1.31 -8.14 13.54
C ASN A 52 1.11 -9.36 12.63
N THR A 53 -0.08 -9.94 12.64
CA THR A 53 -0.46 -11.06 11.77
C THR A 53 -0.33 -10.64 10.30
N LEU A 54 -0.88 -9.50 9.89
CA LEU A 54 -0.73 -8.99 8.53
C LEU A 54 0.75 -8.76 8.16
N SER A 55 1.51 -8.14 9.07
CA SER A 55 2.95 -7.90 8.90
C SER A 55 3.76 -9.19 8.79
N SER A 56 3.32 -10.30 9.40
CA SER A 56 4.03 -11.59 9.32
C SER A 56 3.92 -12.27 7.96
N PHE A 57 2.91 -11.90 7.16
CA PHE A 57 2.77 -12.38 5.79
C PHE A 57 3.59 -11.55 4.79
N LEU A 58 4.09 -10.39 5.19
CA LEU A 58 4.82 -9.46 4.32
C LEU A 58 6.31 -9.56 4.60
N SER A 59 7.12 -9.41 3.56
CA SER A 59 8.55 -9.18 3.74
C SER A 59 8.79 -7.77 4.30
N GLU A 60 9.93 -7.54 4.95
CA GLU A 60 10.27 -6.22 5.49
C GLU A 60 10.26 -5.12 4.42
N SER A 61 10.65 -5.45 3.18
CA SER A 61 10.63 -4.54 2.02
C SER A 61 9.22 -4.17 1.56
N ASP A 62 8.26 -5.06 1.77
CA ASP A 62 6.90 -4.94 1.22
C ASP A 62 5.91 -4.46 2.29
N THR A 63 6.41 -4.17 3.49
CA THR A 63 5.63 -3.67 4.61
C THR A 63 5.39 -2.18 4.44
N PRO A 64 4.14 -1.73 4.25
CA PRO A 64 3.86 -0.30 4.08
C PRO A 64 4.22 0.50 5.33
N HIS A 65 4.71 1.72 5.14
CA HIS A 65 5.06 2.63 6.24
C HIS A 65 3.88 2.87 7.20
N TRP A 66 2.65 2.95 6.69
CA TRP A 66 1.45 3.10 7.51
C TRP A 66 1.23 1.94 8.49
N LEU A 67 1.64 0.72 8.13
CA LEU A 67 1.49 -0.47 8.98
C LEU A 67 2.52 -0.45 10.12
N ILE A 68 3.74 0.02 9.83
CA ILE A 68 4.80 0.21 10.84
C ILE A 68 4.36 1.29 11.83
N ASP A 69 3.87 2.43 11.33
CA ASP A 69 3.38 3.53 12.14
C ASP A 69 2.19 3.11 13.00
N LEU A 70 1.23 2.38 12.42
CA LEU A 70 0.08 1.84 13.15
C LEU A 70 0.53 0.94 14.30
N LYS A 71 1.41 -0.04 14.04
CA LYS A 71 1.94 -0.96 15.06
C LYS A 71 2.65 -0.21 16.19
N SER A 72 3.44 0.81 15.85
CA SER A 72 4.14 1.64 16.83
C SER A 72 3.16 2.39 17.74
N ARG A 73 2.10 2.96 17.17
CA ARG A 73 1.08 3.70 17.92
C ARG A 73 0.21 2.80 18.80
N LEU A 74 -0.19 1.63 18.31
CA LEU A 74 -0.94 0.65 19.08
C LEU A 74 -0.11 0.14 20.26
N ASN A 75 1.18 -0.16 20.06
CA ASN A 75 2.10 -0.53 21.15
C ASN A 75 2.30 0.60 22.17
N TRP A 76 2.48 1.83 21.69
CA TRP A 76 2.61 2.99 22.56
C TRP A 76 1.37 3.15 23.45
N TYR A 77 0.17 2.94 22.91
CA TYR A 77 -1.07 3.02 23.66
C TYR A 77 -1.13 1.95 24.78
N VAL A 78 -0.80 0.68 24.51
CA VAL A 78 -0.73 -0.36 25.55
C VAL A 78 0.24 0.04 26.66
N ALA A 79 1.40 0.60 26.33
CA ALA A 79 2.40 0.98 27.32
C ALA A 79 2.05 2.25 28.12
N ASN A 80 1.22 3.15 27.58
CA ASN A 80 1.03 4.52 28.11
C ASN A 80 -0.41 4.87 28.51
N HIS A 81 -1.40 3.99 28.24
CA HIS A 81 -2.82 4.24 28.55
C HIS A 81 -3.06 4.55 30.05
N ALA A 82 -2.30 3.94 30.95
CA ALA A 82 -2.44 4.14 32.40
C ALA A 82 -1.78 5.43 32.92
N LYS A 83 -0.82 5.99 32.18
CA LYS A 83 0.02 7.12 32.61
C LYS A 83 -0.45 8.47 32.09
N HIS A 84 -1.10 8.49 30.93
CA HIS A 84 -1.50 9.73 30.26
C HIS A 84 -3.01 9.79 30.07
N ASN A 85 -3.66 10.76 30.71
CA ASN A 85 -5.10 10.98 30.63
C ASN A 85 -5.58 11.31 29.18
N ASN A 86 -4.66 11.75 28.31
CA ASN A 86 -4.93 12.07 26.91
C ASN A 86 -4.54 10.96 25.92
N GLY A 87 -4.18 9.76 26.39
CA GLY A 87 -3.75 8.66 25.52
C GLY A 87 -4.77 8.30 24.43
N ASN A 88 -6.07 8.35 24.76
CA ASN A 88 -7.15 8.08 23.82
C ASN A 88 -7.20 9.11 22.69
N LYS A 89 -7.06 10.39 23.01
CA LYS A 89 -7.08 11.47 22.02
C LYS A 89 -5.92 11.32 21.04
N VAL A 90 -4.71 11.10 21.56
CA VAL A 90 -3.50 10.92 20.75
C VAL A 90 -3.64 9.72 19.81
N LEU A 91 -4.23 8.62 20.29
CA LEU A 91 -4.46 7.45 19.45
C LEU A 91 -5.51 7.74 18.36
N ILE A 92 -6.64 8.36 18.71
CA ILE A 92 -7.69 8.71 17.74
C ILE A 92 -7.17 9.65 16.65
N ASP A 93 -6.44 10.70 17.03
CA ASP A 93 -5.89 11.67 16.08
C ASP A 93 -4.99 10.96 15.05
N LYS A 94 -4.17 10.00 15.50
CA LYS A 94 -3.30 9.21 14.61
C LYS A 94 -4.05 8.16 13.80
N LEU A 95 -5.06 7.52 14.36
CA LEU A 95 -5.89 6.60 13.59
C LEU A 95 -6.62 7.33 12.46
N ILE A 96 -7.10 8.56 12.69
CA ILE A 96 -7.75 9.39 11.66
C ILE A 96 -6.77 9.74 10.53
N GLU A 97 -5.54 10.14 10.85
CA GLU A 97 -4.49 10.41 9.86
C GLU A 97 -4.16 9.17 9.00
N LEU A 98 -4.09 8.00 9.63
CA LEU A 98 -3.77 6.73 8.96
C LEU A 98 -4.99 6.12 8.25
N ASN A 99 -6.21 6.57 8.56
CA ASN A 99 -7.45 5.95 8.09
C ASN A 99 -7.52 5.88 6.57
N HIS A 100 -7.19 6.99 5.90
CA HIS A 100 -7.17 7.06 4.44
C HIS A 100 -6.15 6.08 3.85
N GLN A 101 -4.97 5.99 4.45
CA GLN A 101 -3.90 5.12 3.97
C GLN A 101 -4.27 3.65 4.10
N ILE A 102 -4.88 3.27 5.23
CA ILE A 102 -5.32 1.89 5.49
C ILE A 102 -6.45 1.51 4.51
N HIS A 103 -7.51 2.32 4.42
CA HIS A 103 -8.69 1.95 3.63
C HIS A 103 -8.47 1.97 2.11
N ASN A 104 -7.60 2.86 1.63
CA ASN A 104 -7.34 3.00 0.20
C ASN A 104 -6.09 2.23 -0.27
N HIS A 105 -5.41 1.50 0.63
CA HIS A 105 -4.24 0.72 0.25
C HIS A 105 -4.63 -0.42 -0.70
N LYS A 106 -4.08 -0.38 -1.91
CA LYS A 106 -4.21 -1.46 -2.89
C LYS A 106 -2.97 -2.33 -2.84
N TRP A 107 -3.16 -3.59 -2.48
CA TRP A 107 -2.11 -4.60 -2.59
C TRP A 107 -1.89 -4.94 -4.06
N THR A 108 -0.79 -4.44 -4.64
CA THR A 108 -0.29 -4.81 -5.97
C THR A 108 0.88 -5.78 -5.81
N LEU A 109 0.89 -6.84 -6.62
CA LEU A 109 2.00 -7.80 -6.69
C LEU A 109 3.14 -7.32 -7.58
N ASP A 110 2.81 -6.38 -8.48
CA ASP A 110 3.81 -5.77 -9.30
C ASP A 110 4.61 -4.85 -8.39
N HIS A 111 5.90 -5.17 -8.25
CA HIS A 111 6.88 -4.13 -8.15
C HIS A 111 6.58 -3.16 -9.29
N GLU A 112 5.82 -2.09 -9.02
CA GLU A 112 6.12 -0.85 -9.71
C GLU A 112 7.57 -0.57 -9.27
N PRO A 113 8.57 -0.69 -10.16
CA PRO A 113 9.76 0.10 -9.91
C PRO A 113 9.22 1.52 -9.75
N THR A 114 9.69 2.23 -8.73
CA THR A 114 9.50 3.68 -8.66
C THR A 114 9.93 4.27 -9.99
N ASN A 115 8.97 4.48 -10.88
CA ASN A 115 9.06 5.14 -12.16
C ASN A 115 7.66 5.09 -12.72
N ASP A 116 7.01 6.26 -12.75
CA ASP A 116 6.00 6.64 -13.72
C ASP A 116 5.37 5.46 -14.43
N SER A 117 4.28 4.95 -13.85
CA SER A 117 3.28 4.23 -14.62
C SER A 117 2.83 5.20 -15.72
N TYR A 118 3.53 5.17 -16.86
CA TYR A 118 3.15 5.85 -18.09
C TYR A 118 1.88 5.16 -18.57
N ASN A 119 0.76 5.57 -17.98
CA ASN A 119 -0.56 5.21 -18.44
C ASN A 119 -0.78 5.95 -19.77
N PHE A 120 -0.26 5.34 -20.84
CA PHE A 120 -0.30 5.89 -22.18
C PHE A 120 -1.74 6.21 -22.61
N ASP A 121 -2.74 5.51 -22.08
CA ASP A 121 -4.15 5.80 -22.33
C ASP A 121 -4.59 7.12 -21.68
N GLU A 122 -4.16 7.40 -20.44
CA GLU A 122 -4.43 8.68 -19.77
C GLU A 122 -3.64 9.85 -20.40
N ILE A 123 -2.39 9.62 -20.78
CA ILE A 123 -1.57 10.61 -21.51
C ILE A 123 -2.21 10.89 -22.87
N TYR A 124 -2.60 9.85 -23.60
CA TYR A 124 -3.24 9.98 -24.90
C TYR A 124 -4.57 10.73 -24.82
N GLU A 125 -5.45 10.43 -23.87
CA GLU A 125 -6.71 11.15 -23.69
C GLU A 125 -6.50 12.61 -23.23
N ARG A 126 -5.49 12.86 -22.39
CA ARG A 126 -5.13 14.23 -21.96
C ARG A 126 -4.57 15.10 -23.09
N PHE A 127 -3.80 14.54 -24.01
CA PHE A 127 -3.25 15.29 -25.15
C PHE A 127 -4.22 15.38 -26.34
N LYS A 128 -5.07 14.38 -26.53
CA LYS A 128 -6.19 14.39 -27.50
C LYS A 128 -7.21 15.48 -27.17
N SER A 129 -7.55 15.66 -25.88
CA SER A 129 -8.44 16.74 -25.43
C SER A 129 -7.82 18.15 -25.57
N ALA A 130 -6.50 18.25 -25.68
CA ALA A 130 -5.78 19.52 -25.83
C ALA A 130 -5.37 19.84 -27.29
N SER A 131 -5.63 18.96 -28.28
CA SER A 131 -5.26 19.14 -29.70
C SER A 131 -3.79 19.51 -29.95
N LYS A 132 -2.86 19.07 -29.09
CA LYS A 132 -1.42 19.30 -29.20
C LYS A 132 -0.66 18.04 -29.60
N LEU A 133 -1.09 17.44 -30.71
CA LEU A 133 -0.48 16.23 -31.28
C LEU A 133 1.00 16.36 -31.69
N PRO A 134 1.53 17.52 -32.11
CA PRO A 134 2.95 17.63 -32.47
C PRO A 134 3.90 17.44 -31.27
N GLU A 135 3.58 18.00 -30.10
CA GLU A 135 4.40 17.93 -28.88
C GLU A 135 4.42 16.50 -28.29
N LEU A 136 3.39 15.68 -28.58
CA LEU A 136 3.31 14.27 -28.17
C LEU A 136 4.37 13.41 -28.86
N PHE A 137 4.67 13.69 -30.13
CA PHE A 137 5.68 12.95 -30.89
C PHE A 137 7.09 13.18 -30.35
N ASP A 138 7.42 14.42 -29.96
CA ASP A 138 8.73 14.74 -29.38
C ASP A 138 8.94 14.03 -28.03
N ILE A 139 7.89 13.96 -27.21
CA ILE A 139 7.92 13.24 -25.92
C ILE A 139 8.01 11.73 -26.14
N LEU A 140 7.31 11.19 -27.15
CA LEU A 140 7.41 9.77 -27.52
C LEU A 140 8.82 9.40 -27.98
N ILE A 141 9.47 10.25 -28.78
CA ILE A 141 10.84 10.06 -29.25
C ILE A 141 11.81 10.11 -28.06
N ASP A 142 11.70 11.11 -27.18
CA ASP A 142 12.56 11.25 -25.99
C ASP A 142 12.40 10.08 -25.01
N THR A 143 11.18 9.54 -24.89
CA THR A 143 10.90 8.36 -24.06
C THR A 143 11.50 7.08 -24.65
N LEU A 144 11.39 6.91 -25.97
CA LEU A 144 12.01 5.78 -26.68
C LEU A 144 13.54 5.84 -26.65
N GLU A 145 14.13 7.02 -26.79
CA GLU A 145 15.58 7.23 -26.67
C GLU A 145 16.10 6.90 -25.27
N LYS A 146 15.35 7.26 -24.21
CA LYS A 146 15.68 6.90 -22.83
C LYS A 146 15.57 5.39 -22.57
N MET A 147 14.58 4.71 -23.14
CA MET A 147 14.46 3.25 -23.08
C MET A 147 15.58 2.50 -23.81
N ILE A 148 16.08 3.05 -24.92
CA ILE A 148 17.24 2.48 -25.63
C ILE A 148 18.52 2.71 -24.81
N ALA A 149 18.67 3.88 -24.19
CA ALA A 149 19.84 4.24 -23.38
C ALA A 149 19.90 3.49 -22.03
N SER A 150 18.76 3.08 -21.46
CA SER A 150 18.68 2.33 -20.21
C SER A 150 19.02 0.84 -20.35
N GLY A 151 19.15 0.32 -21.58
CA GLY A 151 19.47 -1.09 -21.84
C GLY A 151 18.31 -2.06 -21.58
N GLU A 152 17.07 -1.58 -21.39
CA GLU A 152 15.89 -2.44 -21.19
C GLU A 152 15.46 -3.20 -22.46
N ILE A 153 16.04 -2.87 -23.63
CA ILE A 153 15.81 -3.58 -24.89
C ILE A 153 17.00 -4.48 -25.23
N ASP A 154 17.31 -5.47 -24.39
CA ASP A 154 18.27 -6.55 -24.72
C ASP A 154 17.56 -7.88 -25.09
N SER A 155 16.27 -7.81 -25.45
CA SER A 155 15.49 -8.96 -25.96
C SER A 155 15.13 -8.88 -27.45
N ILE A 156 15.50 -7.80 -28.15
CA ILE A 156 15.30 -7.66 -29.62
C ILE A 156 16.65 -7.73 -30.36
N LYS A 157 17.54 -8.64 -29.92
CA LYS A 157 18.71 -9.09 -30.71
C LYS A 157 18.65 -10.58 -31.07
N THR A 158 17.44 -11.14 -31.13
CA THR A 158 17.18 -12.47 -31.71
C THR A 158 16.53 -12.43 -33.10
N VAL A 159 16.29 -11.25 -33.69
CA VAL A 159 15.79 -11.14 -35.07
C VAL A 159 16.91 -10.91 -36.10
N THR A 160 18.13 -10.55 -35.67
CA THR A 160 19.33 -10.54 -36.55
C THR A 160 20.05 -11.89 -36.66
N GLY A 161 19.41 -12.98 -36.21
CA GLY A 161 19.88 -14.37 -36.41
C GLY A 161 19.22 -15.10 -37.59
N LEU A 162 18.42 -14.40 -38.41
CA LEU A 162 17.79 -14.94 -39.62
C LEU A 162 18.13 -14.10 -40.87
N GLN A 163 19.43 -13.91 -41.11
CA GLN A 163 19.97 -13.76 -42.46
C GLN A 163 21.13 -14.74 -42.65
#